data_AF-A0A2N5GUS4-F1
#
_entry.id   AF-A0A2N5GUS4-F1
#
_cell.length_a   1.000
_cell.length_b   1.000
_cell.length_c   1.000
_cell.angle_alpha   90.00
_cell.angle_beta   90.00
_cell.angle_gamma   90.00
#
_symmetry.space_group_name_H-M   'P 1'
#
loop_
_entity.id
_entity.type
_entity.pdbx_description
1 polymer ?
#
loop_
_entity_poly.entity_id
_entity_poly.type
_entity_poly.pdbx_seq_one_letter_code
_entity_poly.pdbx_strand_id
1 'polypeptide(L)'
;MATEIKIRYTDVEQALAELKAAVSSLETTFPSSIGGQNQLDVVDRLNDLNGKLQSAMEAYQALLLKNDEAVRKSVEMMRDTDRRIASTIARWEEDS
;
A
#
# COMPACT_ATOMS: atom_id res chain seq x y z
N MET A 1 8.01 27.42 -11.33
CA MET A 1 6.78 27.56 -10.52
C MET A 1 6.77 26.41 -9.54
N ALA A 2 6.99 26.67 -8.25
CA ALA A 2 6.94 25.62 -7.25
C ALA A 2 5.49 25.42 -6.82
N THR A 3 4.94 24.22 -7.02
CA THR A 3 3.63 23.85 -6.50
C THR A 3 3.76 23.70 -4.99
N GLU A 4 3.02 24.49 -4.22
CA GLU A 4 3.00 24.37 -2.76
C GLU A 4 2.42 23.00 -2.38
N ILE A 5 3.13 22.25 -1.53
CA ILE A 5 2.67 20.94 -1.06
C ILE A 5 2.01 21.14 0.31
N LYS A 6 0.69 20.91 0.39
CA LYS A 6 -0.08 20.94 1.65
C LYS A 6 -0.49 19.53 2.05
N ILE A 7 -0.07 19.09 3.22
CA ILE A 7 -0.40 17.75 3.75
C ILE A 7 -1.44 17.90 4.86
N ARG A 8 -2.58 17.21 4.70
CA ARG A 8 -3.51 16.97 5.81
C ARG A 8 -3.22 15.59 6.39
N TYR A 9 -2.37 15.56 7.42
CA TYR A 9 -1.86 14.33 8.03
C TYR A 9 -2.98 13.34 8.42
N THR A 10 -4.08 13.85 8.97
CA THR A 10 -5.24 13.03 9.38
C THR A 10 -5.89 12.32 8.19
N ASP A 11 -6.13 13.03 7.09
CA ASP A 11 -6.73 12.47 5.87
C ASP A 11 -5.85 11.36 5.28
N VAL A 12 -4.53 11.57 5.30
CA VAL A 12 -3.57 10.58 4.80
C VAL A 12 -3.56 9.34 5.68
N GLU A 13 -3.49 9.48 7.00
CA GLU A 13 -3.55 8.34 7.92
C GLU A 13 -4.85 7.54 7.79
N GLN A 14 -5.99 8.23 7.63
CA GLN A 14 -7.27 7.58 7.42
C GLN A 14 -7.29 6.79 6.11
N ALA A 15 -6.87 7.39 4.99
CA ALA A 15 -6.84 6.72 3.69
C ALA A 15 -5.89 5.50 3.69
N LEU A 16 -4.76 5.60 4.39
CA LEU A 16 -3.81 4.50 4.55
C LEU A 16 -4.37 3.37 5.45
N ALA A 17 -5.11 3.71 6.50
CA ALA A 17 -5.79 2.73 7.34
C ALA A 17 -6.87 1.97 6.55
N GLU A 18 -7.67 2.69 5.75
CA GLU A 18 -8.68 2.10 4.86
C GLU A 18 -8.04 1.19 3.81
N LEU A 19 -6.95 1.64 3.18
CA LEU A 19 -6.18 0.83 2.24
C LEU A 19 -5.69 -0.46 2.90
N LYS A 20 -5.06 -0.38 4.07
CA LYS A 20 -4.54 -1.54 4.79
C LYS A 20 -5.65 -2.54 5.15
N ALA A 21 -6.80 -2.03 5.59
CA ALA A 21 -7.96 -2.88 5.86
C ALA A 21 -8.46 -3.60 4.61
N ALA A 22 -8.63 -2.89 3.49
CA ALA A 22 -9.06 -3.46 2.22
C ALA A 22 -8.08 -4.52 1.69
N VAL A 23 -6.78 -4.25 1.77
CA VAL A 23 -5.71 -5.18 1.40
C VAL A 23 -5.72 -6.44 2.27
N SER A 24 -6.05 -6.32 3.55
CA SER A 24 -6.10 -7.45 4.49
C SER A 24 -7.34 -8.32 4.29
N SER A 25 -8.44 -7.74 3.78
CA SER A 25 -9.66 -8.47 3.41
C SER A 25 -9.61 -9.14 2.04
N LEU A 26 -8.54 -8.94 1.27
CA LEU A 26 -8.42 -9.41 -0.10
C LEU A 26 -8.15 -10.92 -0.10
N GLU A 27 -9.11 -11.71 -0.54
CA GLU A 27 -8.94 -13.16 -0.71
C GLU A 27 -8.09 -13.44 -1.96
N THR A 28 -6.90 -13.99 -1.76
CA THR A 28 -5.98 -14.34 -2.85
C THR A 28 -5.98 -15.83 -3.18
N THR A 29 -6.70 -16.65 -2.43
CA THR A 29 -6.70 -18.11 -2.56
C THR A 29 -7.65 -18.56 -3.67
N PHE A 30 -7.14 -19.39 -4.59
CA PHE A 30 -7.94 -20.02 -5.64
C PHE A 30 -7.93 -21.54 -5.50
N PRO A 31 -9.00 -22.22 -5.90
CA PRO A 31 -9.00 -23.68 -5.98
C PRO A 31 -7.98 -24.14 -7.03
N SER A 32 -6.98 -24.90 -6.58
CA SER A 32 -5.90 -25.43 -7.42
C SER A 32 -6.17 -26.86 -7.93
N SER A 33 -7.26 -27.50 -7.49
CA SER A 33 -7.63 -28.86 -7.86
C SER A 33 -9.13 -28.95 -8.17
N ILE A 34 -9.55 -28.23 -9.22
CA ILE A 34 -10.88 -28.40 -9.79
C ILE A 34 -10.88 -29.72 -10.57
N GLY A 35 -11.95 -30.50 -10.46
CA GLY A 35 -12.17 -31.69 -11.29
C GLY A 35 -11.68 -33.03 -10.72
N GLY A 36 -10.97 -33.06 -9.58
CA GLY A 36 -10.58 -34.31 -8.92
C GLY A 36 -9.71 -35.21 -9.80
N GLN A 37 -10.24 -36.35 -10.26
CA GLN A 37 -9.55 -37.26 -11.19
C GLN A 37 -9.79 -36.92 -12.68
N ASN A 38 -10.50 -35.84 -12.98
CA ASN A 38 -10.82 -35.44 -14.35
C ASN A 38 -9.57 -34.88 -15.05
N GLN A 39 -9.09 -35.59 -16.08
CA GLN A 39 -7.90 -35.25 -16.87
C GLN A 39 -8.25 -34.57 -18.21
N LEU A 40 -9.39 -33.86 -18.28
CA LEU A 40 -9.70 -33.04 -19.44
C LEU A 40 -8.74 -31.85 -19.51
N ASP A 41 -8.14 -31.59 -20.67
CA ASP A 41 -7.25 -30.43 -20.91
C ASP A 41 -7.84 -29.08 -20.44
N VAL A 42 -9.17 -28.96 -20.47
CA VAL A 42 -9.90 -27.78 -20.00
C VAL A 42 -9.78 -27.60 -18.48
N VAL A 43 -9.82 -28.70 -17.73
CA VAL A 43 -9.65 -28.71 -16.27
C VAL A 43 -8.22 -28.34 -15.89
N ASP A 44 -7.23 -28.87 -16.61
CA ASP A 44 -5.83 -28.52 -16.38
C ASP A 44 -5.55 -27.04 -16.68
N ARG A 45 -6.12 -26.50 -17.76
CA ARG A 45 -6.05 -25.07 -18.07
C ARG A 45 -6.73 -24.19 -17.02
N LEU A 46 -7.84 -24.63 -16.45
CA LEU A 46 -8.51 -23.92 -15.37
C LEU A 46 -7.67 -23.88 -14.10
N ASN A 47 -7.04 -25.00 -13.74
CA ASN A 47 -6.15 -25.07 -12.57
C ASN A 47 -4.89 -24.19 -12.78
N ASP A 48 -4.29 -24.19 -13.97
CA ASP A 48 -3.18 -23.30 -14.32
C ASP A 48 -3.58 -21.81 -14.27
N LEU A 49 -4.75 -21.47 -14.82
CA LEU A 49 -5.27 -20.11 -14.77
C LEU A 49 -5.50 -19.64 -13.33
N ASN A 50 -6.09 -20.49 -12.49
CA ASN A 50 -6.29 -20.21 -11.07
C ASN A 50 -4.97 -19.95 -10.34
N GLY A 51 -3.95 -20.78 -10.60
CA GLY A 51 -2.61 -20.58 -10.02
C GLY A 51 -1.98 -19.24 -10.43
N LYS A 52 -2.15 -18.85 -11.71
CA LYS A 52 -1.69 -17.55 -12.21
C LYS A 52 -2.44 -16.38 -11.59
N LEU A 53 -3.76 -16.49 -11.45
CA LEU A 53 -4.59 -15.46 -10.82
C LEU A 53 -4.24 -15.29 -9.34
N GLN A 54 -4.08 -16.39 -8.61
CA GLN A 54 -3.61 -16.37 -7.23
C GLN A 54 -2.27 -15.64 -7.11
N SER A 55 -1.28 -16.05 -7.90
CA SER A 55 0.06 -15.43 -7.90
C SER A 55 0.00 -13.92 -8.21
N ALA A 56 -0.83 -13.52 -9.18
CA ALA A 56 -0.99 -12.12 -9.55
C ALA A 56 -1.62 -11.29 -8.41
N MET A 57 -2.60 -11.85 -7.71
CA MET A 57 -3.25 -11.15 -6.60
C MET A 57 -2.38 -11.09 -5.34
N GLU A 58 -1.61 -12.12 -5.04
CA GLU A 58 -0.61 -12.09 -3.97
C GLU A 58 0.45 -11.00 -4.25
N ALA A 59 0.94 -10.92 -5.50
CA ALA A 59 1.88 -9.88 -5.90
C ALA A 59 1.27 -8.47 -5.80
N TYR A 60 0.00 -8.31 -6.18
CA TYR A 60 -0.71 -7.03 -6.07
C TYR A 60 -0.91 -6.63 -4.60
N GLN A 61 -1.29 -7.57 -3.74
CA GLN A 61 -1.42 -7.35 -2.30
C GLN A 61 -0.10 -6.86 -1.69
N ALA A 62 1.01 -7.52 -2.02
CA ALA A 62 2.34 -7.11 -1.57
C ALA A 62 2.75 -5.72 -2.07
N LEU A 63 2.41 -5.37 -3.32
CA LEU A 63 2.67 -4.04 -3.88
C LEU A 63 1.90 -2.96 -3.13
N LEU A 64 0.63 -3.19 -2.80
CA LEU A 64 -0.19 -2.25 -2.05
C LEU A 64 0.36 -2.02 -0.63
N LEU A 65 0.79 -3.08 0.05
CA LEU A 65 1.43 -2.95 1.37
C LEU A 65 2.73 -2.15 1.30
N LYS A 66 3.55 -2.37 0.27
CA LYS A 66 4.78 -1.61 0.06
C LYS A 66 4.51 -0.13 -0.20
N ASN A 67 3.46 0.16 -0.96
CA ASN A 67 3.04 1.55 -1.20
C ASN A 67 2.53 2.22 0.07
N ASP A 68 1.74 1.53 0.90
CA ASP A 68 1.32 2.02 2.22
C ASP A 68 2.53 2.43 3.07
N GLU A 69 3.52 1.54 3.19
CA GLU A 69 4.75 1.80 3.96
C GLU A 69 5.53 3.00 3.39
N ALA A 70 5.68 3.07 2.07
CA ALA A 70 6.41 4.16 1.42
C ALA A 70 5.74 5.52 1.65
N VAL A 71 4.41 5.59 1.58
CA VAL A 71 3.65 6.82 1.84
C VAL A 71 3.79 7.23 3.31
N ARG A 72 3.62 6.29 4.26
CA ARG A 72 3.81 6.56 5.70
C ARG A 72 5.17 7.17 6.00
N LYS A 73 6.23 6.57 5.48
CA LYS A 73 7.60 7.05 5.64
C LYS A 73 7.81 8.45 5.04
N SER A 74 7.22 8.70 3.88
CA SER A 74 7.30 10.00 3.21
C SER A 74 6.61 11.09 4.03
N VAL A 75 5.42 10.81 4.55
CA VAL A 75 4.65 11.72 5.40
C VAL A 75 5.38 12.01 6.71
N GLU A 76 5.96 10.99 7.34
CA GLU A 76 6.76 11.14 8.56
C GLU A 76 7.98 12.04 8.31
N MET A 77 8.71 11.80 7.22
CA MET A 77 9.86 12.63 6.83
C MET A 77 9.48 14.09 6.61
N MET A 78 8.33 14.35 5.97
CA MET A 78 7.83 15.72 5.77
C MET A 78 7.45 16.37 7.10
N ARG A 79 6.78 15.63 8.00
CA ARG A 79 6.42 16.11 9.34
C ARG A 79 7.65 16.49 10.17
N ASP A 80 8.69 15.68 10.12
CA ASP A 80 9.93 15.95 10.86
C ASP A 80 10.71 17.13 10.25
N THR A 81 10.67 17.27 8.93
CA THR A 81 11.25 18.43 8.24
C THR A 81 10.52 19.72 8.66
N ASP A 82 9.19 19.73 8.66
CA ASP A 82 8.38 20.87 9.13
C ASP A 82 8.72 21.25 10.57
N ARG A 83 8.82 20.25 11.47
CA ARG A 83 9.19 20.49 12.88
C ARG A 83 10.57 21.11 13.02
N ARG A 84 11.56 20.65 12.26
CA ARG A 84 12.93 21.18 12.28
C ARG A 84 13.00 22.60 11.75
N ILE A 85 12.23 22.92 10.71
CA ILE A 85 12.15 24.27 10.18
C ILE A 85 11.47 25.18 11.21
N ALA A 86 10.34 24.76 11.78
CA ALA A 86 9.63 25.53 12.80
C ALA A 86 10.49 25.81 14.05
N SER A 87 11.24 24.82 14.54
CA SER A 87 12.14 25.02 15.69
C SER A 87 13.30 25.95 15.37
N THR A 88 13.81 25.92 14.13
CA THR A 88 14.84 26.85 13.68
C THR A 88 14.28 28.27 13.65
N ILE A 89 13.10 28.49 13.07
CA ILE A 89 12.46 29.81 13.02
C ILE A 89 12.22 30.37 14.43
N ALA A 90 11.65 29.57 15.33
CA ALA A 90 11.37 29.99 16.70
C ALA A 90 12.65 30.41 17.44
N ARG A 91 13.77 29.70 17.24
CA ARG A 91 15.05 30.05 17.84
C ARG A 91 15.61 31.37 17.32
N TRP A 92 15.43 31.66 16.03
CA TRP A 92 15.90 32.92 15.44
C TRP A 92 15.11 34.13 15.98
N GLU A 93 13.83 33.93 16.27
CA GLU A 93 12.94 34.94 16.84
C GLU A 93 13.25 35.24 18.32
N GLU A 94 13.84 34.27 19.03
CA GLU A 94 14.27 34.39 20.43
C GLU A 94 15.66 35.06 20.58
N ASP A 95 16.52 34.92 19.56
CA ASP A 95 17.87 35.52 19.47
C ASP A 95 17.87 36.96 18.86
N SER A 96 16.71 37.48 18.40
CA SER A 96 16.54 38.80 17.76
C SER A 96 15.90 39.84 18.68
#